data_AF-B3SP76-F1
#
_entry.id   AF-B3SP76-F1
#
_cell.length_a   1.000
_cell.length_b   1.000
_cell.length_c   1.000
_cell.angle_alpha   90.00
_cell.angle_beta   90.00
_cell.angle_gamma   90.00
#
_symmetry.space_group_name_H-M   'P 1'
#
loop_
_entity.id
_entity.type
_entity.pdbx_description
1 polymer ?
#
loop_
_entity_poly.entity_id
_entity_poly.type
_entity_poly.pdbx_seq_one_letter_code
_entity_poly.pdbx_strand_id
1 'polypeptide(L)'
;LNSPPVACPCARGFPPRDHRQRPGGAARKGILIKGGVYLEAGYKLDYLAVDKTGTITHGKPVQTDYLALFPNVEDNAPALAASLAARSDHPVSLAIANAAVDKKLPLQVVDNFEALAGRGVRGEINGEVYHLGNHRLVEELGLCSPALEEKLFALEKQGKSVVLLLDKSGPLALFAVADTVKDSSREAIQQLHDLGIKTLMLTGDNTHTAQAIAAQVGIDQAQGDLLPTDKLKAIEDLYGKNHRVGMVGDGINDAPVPGPRRDWLAMAQRP
;
A
#
# COMPACT_ATOMS: atom_id res chain seq x y z
N LEU A 1 -15.03 46.35 54.96
CA LEU A 1 -15.73 45.05 54.77
C LEU A 1 -16.24 45.00 53.34
N ASN A 2 -15.40 44.56 52.40
CA ASN A 2 -15.79 44.29 51.01
C ASN A 2 -14.77 43.31 50.42
N SER A 3 -15.18 42.05 50.25
CA SER A 3 -14.44 41.06 49.48
C SER A 3 -15.47 40.29 48.64
N PRO A 4 -15.33 40.23 47.30
CA PRO A 4 -16.27 39.54 46.43
C PRO A 4 -16.15 38.02 46.60
N PRO A 5 -17.23 37.25 46.35
CA PRO A 5 -17.18 35.79 46.42
C PRO A 5 -16.22 35.24 45.36
N VAL A 6 -15.26 34.44 45.82
CA VAL A 6 -14.33 33.68 44.98
C VAL A 6 -15.14 32.72 44.10
N ALA A 7 -15.22 33.01 42.81
CA ALA A 7 -15.72 32.07 41.81
C ALA A 7 -14.75 30.89 41.72
N CYS A 8 -15.02 29.84 42.49
CA CYS A 8 -14.23 28.61 42.50
C CYS A 8 -14.38 27.91 41.14
N PRO A 9 -13.30 27.63 40.38
CA PRO A 9 -13.39 27.01 39.06
C PRO A 9 -13.53 25.47 39.17
N CYS A 10 -14.28 24.96 40.16
CA CYS A 10 -14.37 23.52 40.42
C CYS A 10 -15.18 22.75 39.35
N ALA A 11 -16.00 23.44 38.55
CA ALA A 11 -16.74 22.82 37.44
C ALA A 11 -15.98 22.83 36.10
N ARG A 12 -14.80 23.46 36.02
CA ARG A 12 -14.06 23.64 34.76
C ARG A 12 -13.09 22.48 34.45
N GLY A 13 -13.05 21.45 35.29
CA GLY A 13 -12.21 20.25 35.11
C GLY A 13 -12.98 19.01 34.62
N PHE A 14 -14.31 19.08 34.51
CA PHE A 14 -15.08 18.00 33.90
C PHE A 14 -15.33 18.35 32.43
N PRO A 15 -14.87 17.53 31.47
CA PRO A 15 -15.34 17.67 30.10
C PRO A 15 -16.88 17.54 30.12
N PRO A 16 -17.61 18.32 29.30
CA PRO A 16 -19.08 18.27 29.27
C PRO A 16 -19.54 16.82 29.17
N ARG A 17 -20.64 16.46 29.85
CA ARG A 17 -21.14 15.07 29.93
C ARG A 17 -21.30 14.38 28.56
N ASP A 18 -21.42 15.15 27.48
CA ASP A 18 -21.43 14.67 26.09
C ASP A 18 -20.15 13.91 25.69
N HIS A 19 -18.99 14.26 26.26
CA HIS A 19 -17.73 13.54 26.05
C HIS A 19 -17.69 12.16 26.70
N ARG A 20 -18.45 11.92 27.78
CA ARG A 20 -18.44 10.62 28.48
C ARG A 20 -19.40 9.58 27.88
N GLN A 21 -20.35 9.99 27.03
CA GLN A 21 -21.34 9.08 26.46
C GLN A 21 -21.06 8.61 25.03
N ARG A 22 -19.99 9.10 24.37
CA ARG A 22 -19.71 8.77 22.97
C ARG A 22 -18.76 7.60 22.63
N PRO A 23 -18.19 6.79 23.55
CA PRO A 23 -17.52 5.56 23.14
C PRO A 23 -18.51 4.49 22.63
N GLY A 24 -19.76 4.50 23.11
CA GLY A 24 -20.70 3.39 22.90
C GLY A 24 -21.27 3.28 21.47
N GLY A 25 -21.46 4.39 20.76
CA GLY A 25 -22.05 4.40 19.42
C GLY A 25 -21.07 3.91 18.34
N ALA A 26 -19.83 4.42 18.37
CA ALA A 26 -18.77 4.01 17.46
C ALA A 26 -18.37 2.54 17.67
N ALA A 27 -18.24 2.10 18.92
CA ALA A 27 -17.89 0.72 19.25
C ALA A 27 -18.94 -0.30 18.77
N ARG A 28 -20.24 0.05 18.81
CA ARG A 28 -21.33 -0.78 18.24
C ARG A 28 -21.25 -0.92 16.72
N LYS A 29 -20.58 0.02 16.04
CA LYS A 29 -20.27 -0.05 14.61
C LYS A 29 -18.87 -0.62 14.32
N GLY A 30 -18.22 -1.21 15.33
CA GLY A 30 -16.88 -1.79 15.19
C GLY A 30 -15.74 -0.77 15.16
N ILE A 31 -16.02 0.51 15.39
CA ILE A 31 -15.03 1.60 15.35
C ILE A 31 -14.47 1.84 16.75
N LEU A 32 -13.16 1.62 16.92
CA LEU A 32 -12.45 1.90 18.18
C LEU A 32 -11.72 3.23 18.09
N ILE A 33 -12.08 4.17 18.96
CA ILE A 33 -11.47 5.51 19.02
C ILE A 33 -10.65 5.62 20.30
N LYS A 34 -9.34 5.81 20.18
CA LYS A 34 -8.40 5.85 21.31
C LYS A 34 -8.29 7.26 21.94
N GLY A 35 -9.42 7.84 22.35
CA GLY A 35 -9.48 9.13 23.06
C GLY A 35 -10.30 10.21 22.34
N GLY A 36 -10.82 11.18 23.09
CA GLY A 36 -11.76 12.20 22.57
C GLY A 36 -11.16 13.16 21.54
N VAL A 37 -9.86 13.46 21.65
CA VAL A 37 -9.14 14.36 20.72
C VAL A 37 -9.22 13.87 19.27
N TYR A 38 -9.18 12.54 19.06
CA TYR A 38 -9.26 11.93 17.73
C TYR A 38 -10.67 11.99 17.12
N LEU A 39 -11.71 12.05 17.97
CA LEU A 39 -13.09 12.21 17.51
C LEU A 39 -13.31 13.63 16.96
N GLU A 40 -12.74 14.64 17.60
CA GLU A 40 -12.76 16.02 17.12
C GLU A 40 -11.87 16.23 15.89
N ALA A 41 -10.71 15.57 15.85
CA ALA A 41 -9.82 15.59 14.69
C ALA A 41 -10.49 14.99 13.45
N GLY A 42 -11.20 13.87 13.62
CA GLY A 42 -11.95 13.21 12.53
C GLY A 42 -13.02 14.12 11.90
N TYR A 43 -13.77 14.88 12.71
CA TYR A 43 -14.76 15.85 12.20
C TYR A 43 -14.14 16.97 11.35
N LYS A 44 -12.87 17.27 11.60
CA LYS A 44 -12.16 18.38 11.01
C LYS A 44 -11.41 17.99 9.73
N LEU A 45 -11.40 16.71 9.34
CA LEU A 45 -10.65 16.20 8.18
C LEU A 45 -11.18 16.79 6.87
N ASP A 46 -10.25 17.14 5.99
CA ASP A 46 -10.53 17.53 4.60
C ASP A 46 -9.83 16.63 3.58
N TYR A 47 -8.86 15.82 4.02
CA TYR A 47 -8.18 14.81 3.22
C TYR A 47 -8.11 13.46 3.94
N LEU A 48 -8.26 12.39 3.17
CA LEU A 48 -8.00 11.02 3.60
C LEU A 48 -6.97 10.38 2.68
N ALA A 49 -5.78 10.13 3.22
CA ALA A 49 -4.79 9.27 2.61
C ALA A 49 -5.16 7.80 2.89
N VAL A 50 -5.05 6.94 1.88
CA VAL A 50 -5.42 5.52 1.95
C VAL A 50 -4.32 4.67 1.33
N ASP A 51 -3.92 3.60 2.02
CA ASP A 51 -3.08 2.59 1.40
C ASP A 51 -3.90 1.75 0.40
N LYS A 52 -3.23 1.16 -0.58
CA LYS A 52 -3.89 0.29 -1.56
C LYS A 52 -4.15 -1.10 -0.99
N THR A 53 -3.07 -1.82 -0.66
CA THR A 53 -3.08 -3.25 -0.36
C THR A 53 -3.77 -3.51 0.98
N GLY A 54 -4.76 -4.39 1.02
CA GLY A 54 -5.49 -4.73 2.25
C GLY A 54 -6.47 -3.67 2.75
N THR A 55 -6.36 -2.42 2.30
CA THR A 55 -7.29 -1.33 2.63
C THR A 55 -8.36 -1.18 1.54
N ILE A 56 -7.98 -0.72 0.34
CA ILE A 56 -8.87 -0.57 -0.82
C ILE A 56 -9.14 -1.94 -1.45
N THR A 57 -8.09 -2.76 -1.55
CA THR A 57 -8.14 -4.11 -2.09
C THR A 57 -8.27 -5.15 -0.99
N HIS A 58 -8.53 -6.40 -1.36
CA HIS A 58 -8.65 -7.50 -0.41
C HIS A 58 -7.33 -7.86 0.30
N GLY A 59 -6.19 -7.37 -0.19
CA GLY A 59 -4.88 -7.71 0.38
C GLY A 59 -4.45 -9.13 0.07
N LYS A 60 -5.07 -9.74 -0.95
CA LYS A 60 -4.82 -11.12 -1.38
C LYS A 60 -4.46 -11.12 -2.86
N PRO A 61 -3.28 -10.58 -3.21
CA PRO A 61 -2.82 -10.58 -4.58
C PRO A 61 -2.70 -12.00 -5.13
N VAL A 62 -3.07 -12.18 -6.40
CA VAL A 62 -2.97 -13.44 -7.13
C VAL A 62 -2.20 -13.20 -8.43
N GLN A 63 -1.31 -14.12 -8.80
CA GLN A 63 -0.66 -14.07 -10.11
C GLN A 63 -1.71 -14.34 -11.19
N THR A 64 -1.85 -13.38 -12.12
CA THR A 64 -2.85 -13.41 -13.20
C THR A 64 -2.22 -13.76 -14.53
N ASP A 65 -1.06 -13.17 -14.84
CA ASP A 65 -0.39 -13.36 -16.12
C ASP A 65 1.06 -13.82 -15.93
N TYR A 66 1.55 -14.54 -16.93
CA TYR A 66 2.95 -14.90 -17.11
C TYR A 66 3.28 -14.69 -18.58
N LEU A 67 4.38 -13.98 -18.86
CA LEU A 67 4.84 -13.74 -20.22
C LEU A 67 6.35 -13.98 -20.29
N ALA A 68 6.76 -15.02 -21.01
CA ALA A 68 8.15 -15.20 -21.38
C ALA A 68 8.55 -14.15 -22.43
N LEU A 69 9.73 -13.55 -22.29
CA LEU A 69 10.26 -12.61 -23.28
C LEU A 69 11.02 -13.31 -24.40
N PHE A 70 11.50 -14.53 -24.15
CA PHE A 70 12.21 -15.34 -25.12
C PHE A 70 11.66 -16.77 -25.16
N PRO A 71 11.59 -17.42 -26.35
CA PRO A 71 11.00 -18.76 -26.48
C PRO A 71 11.69 -19.86 -25.66
N ASN A 72 12.98 -19.71 -25.37
CA ASN A 72 13.79 -20.66 -24.61
C ASN A 72 13.62 -20.54 -23.08
N VAL A 73 12.82 -19.59 -22.60
CA VAL A 73 12.68 -19.26 -21.18
C VAL A 73 11.39 -19.84 -20.56
N GLU A 74 10.44 -20.29 -21.38
CA GLU A 74 9.07 -20.64 -20.96
C GLU A 74 9.00 -21.65 -19.80
N ASP A 75 9.87 -22.66 -19.79
CA ASP A 75 9.73 -23.78 -18.85
C ASP A 75 10.34 -23.54 -17.46
N ASN A 76 11.43 -22.76 -17.36
CA ASN A 76 12.19 -22.63 -16.11
C ASN A 76 11.98 -21.30 -15.38
N ALA A 77 11.59 -20.23 -16.10
CA ALA A 77 11.39 -18.92 -15.50
C ALA A 77 10.38 -18.90 -14.33
N PRO A 78 9.22 -19.58 -14.42
CA PRO A 78 8.29 -19.61 -13.30
C PRO A 78 8.86 -20.25 -12.04
N ALA A 79 9.65 -21.33 -12.17
CA ALA A 79 10.30 -21.99 -11.04
C ALA A 79 11.38 -21.11 -10.40
N LEU A 80 12.21 -20.44 -11.22
CA LEU A 80 13.24 -19.50 -10.76
C LEU A 80 12.62 -18.31 -10.01
N ALA A 81 11.62 -17.67 -10.62
CA ALA A 81 10.91 -16.54 -10.02
C ALA A 81 10.26 -16.93 -8.69
N ALA A 82 9.57 -18.08 -8.64
CA ALA A 82 8.95 -18.55 -7.41
C ALA A 82 9.96 -18.91 -6.31
N SER A 83 11.13 -19.43 -6.68
CA SER A 83 12.20 -19.75 -5.73
C SER A 83 12.72 -18.49 -5.03
N LEU A 84 12.95 -17.41 -5.80
CA LEU A 84 13.30 -16.10 -5.25
C LEU A 84 12.15 -15.52 -4.42
N ALA A 85 10.93 -15.59 -4.94
CA ALA A 85 9.75 -14.99 -4.31
C ALA A 85 9.39 -15.64 -2.96
N ALA A 86 9.59 -16.95 -2.83
CA ALA A 86 9.33 -17.70 -1.60
C ALA A 86 10.20 -17.27 -0.40
N ARG A 87 11.27 -16.50 -0.64
CA ARG A 87 12.16 -15.95 0.40
C ARG A 87 11.74 -14.55 0.88
N SER A 88 10.67 -13.98 0.34
CA SER A 88 10.19 -12.63 0.64
C SER A 88 8.78 -12.64 1.22
N ASP A 89 8.57 -11.87 2.27
CA ASP A 89 7.24 -11.70 2.90
C ASP A 89 6.34 -10.70 2.14
N HIS A 90 6.82 -10.13 1.03
CA HIS A 90 6.05 -9.14 0.29
C HIS A 90 4.83 -9.79 -0.38
N PRO A 91 3.61 -9.21 -0.30
CA PRO A 91 2.40 -9.81 -0.85
C PRO A 91 2.50 -10.20 -2.33
N VAL A 92 3.15 -9.39 -3.16
CA VAL A 92 3.39 -9.70 -4.58
C VAL A 92 4.31 -10.92 -4.75
N SER A 93 5.35 -11.05 -3.93
CA SER A 93 6.24 -12.22 -3.94
C SER A 93 5.49 -13.48 -3.52
N LEU A 94 4.70 -13.39 -2.45
CA LEU A 94 3.86 -14.51 -1.99
C LEU A 94 2.87 -14.97 -3.07
N ALA A 95 2.27 -14.05 -3.83
CA ALA A 95 1.37 -14.39 -4.93
C ALA A 95 2.05 -15.23 -6.01
N ILE A 96 3.31 -14.93 -6.35
CA ILE A 96 4.10 -15.67 -7.34
C ILE A 96 4.56 -17.02 -6.79
N ALA A 97 5.00 -17.06 -5.53
CA ALA A 97 5.37 -18.29 -4.86
C ALA A 97 4.18 -19.27 -4.78
N ASN A 98 3.00 -18.78 -4.41
CA ASN A 98 1.78 -19.60 -4.32
C ASN A 98 1.34 -20.13 -5.69
N ALA A 99 1.43 -19.32 -6.74
CA ALA A 99 1.09 -19.77 -8.10
C ALA A 99 1.99 -20.92 -8.59
N ALA A 100 3.24 -20.99 -8.13
CA ALA A 100 4.12 -22.11 -8.41
C ALA A 100 3.76 -23.37 -7.61
N VAL A 101 3.31 -23.22 -6.36
CA VAL A 101 2.79 -24.33 -5.55
C VAL A 101 1.57 -24.96 -6.22
N ASP A 102 0.63 -24.14 -6.70
CA ASP A 102 -0.58 -24.60 -7.40
C ASP A 102 -0.24 -25.38 -8.69
N LYS A 103 0.79 -24.92 -9.40
CA LYS A 103 1.34 -25.58 -10.61
C LYS A 103 2.30 -26.73 -10.31
N LYS A 104 2.56 -27.03 -9.03
CA LYS A 104 3.50 -28.07 -8.57
C LYS A 104 4.91 -27.94 -9.15
N LEU A 105 5.37 -26.70 -9.31
CA LEU A 105 6.72 -26.43 -9.80
C LEU A 105 7.74 -26.70 -8.68
N PRO A 106 8.86 -27.40 -8.98
CA PRO A 106 9.90 -27.62 -8.00
C PRO A 106 10.65 -26.32 -7.71
N LEU A 107 10.59 -25.86 -6.45
CA LEU A 107 11.40 -24.74 -6.02
C LEU A 107 12.87 -25.15 -5.92
N GLN A 108 13.75 -24.24 -6.32
CA GLN A 108 15.19 -24.40 -6.32
C GLN A 108 15.79 -23.74 -5.07
N VAL A 109 16.99 -24.17 -4.69
CA VAL A 109 17.72 -23.56 -3.59
C VAL A 109 18.21 -22.18 -4.02
N VAL A 110 17.96 -21.18 -3.16
CA VAL A 110 18.41 -19.81 -3.35
C VAL A 110 19.50 -19.51 -2.33
N ASP A 111 20.70 -19.26 -2.83
CA ASP A 111 21.83 -18.77 -2.06
C ASP A 111 21.94 -17.25 -2.17
N ASN A 112 22.70 -16.62 -1.26
CA ASN A 112 23.03 -15.18 -1.30
C ASN A 112 21.80 -14.26 -1.47
N PHE A 113 20.69 -14.61 -0.82
CA PHE A 113 19.45 -13.85 -0.93
C PHE A 113 19.56 -12.44 -0.33
N GLU A 114 19.10 -11.44 -1.06
CA GLU A 114 19.14 -10.03 -0.71
C GLU A 114 17.81 -9.35 -1.07
N ALA A 115 17.22 -8.62 -0.12
CA ALA A 115 16.04 -7.81 -0.35
C ALA A 115 16.44 -6.39 -0.77
N LEU A 116 16.07 -5.99 -1.99
CA LEU A 116 16.35 -4.67 -2.56
C LEU A 116 15.16 -3.75 -2.32
N ALA A 117 15.21 -2.94 -1.26
CA ALA A 117 14.11 -2.07 -0.84
C ALA A 117 13.60 -1.16 -1.97
N GLY A 118 12.32 -1.29 -2.32
CA GLY A 118 11.66 -0.55 -3.41
C GLY A 118 12.00 -1.00 -4.82
N ARG A 119 12.76 -2.09 -4.98
CA ARG A 119 13.14 -2.66 -6.28
C ARG A 119 12.73 -4.12 -6.43
N GLY A 120 12.86 -4.93 -5.38
CA GLY A 120 12.56 -6.36 -5.45
C GLY A 120 13.51 -7.20 -4.61
N VAL A 121 13.92 -8.34 -5.14
CA VAL A 121 14.83 -9.28 -4.50
C VAL A 121 15.89 -9.79 -5.48
N ARG A 122 17.00 -10.24 -4.93
CA ARG A 122 18.12 -10.83 -5.65
C ARG A 122 18.53 -12.13 -4.96
N GLY A 123 18.99 -13.10 -5.73
CA GLY A 123 19.54 -14.34 -5.19
C GLY A 123 20.33 -15.10 -6.25
N GLU A 124 20.99 -16.16 -5.82
CA GLU A 124 21.78 -17.04 -6.66
C GLU A 124 21.12 -18.43 -6.72
N ILE A 125 20.95 -18.95 -7.93
CA ILE A 125 20.38 -20.28 -8.16
C ILE A 125 21.32 -21.01 -9.13
N ASN A 126 21.83 -22.17 -8.73
CA ASN A 126 22.79 -22.97 -9.51
C ASN A 126 24.05 -22.20 -9.96
N GLY A 127 24.54 -21.25 -9.15
CA GLY A 127 25.72 -20.44 -9.48
C GLY A 127 25.43 -19.21 -10.35
N GLU A 128 24.16 -18.96 -10.70
CA GLU A 128 23.73 -17.84 -11.51
C GLU A 128 22.93 -16.83 -10.70
N VAL A 129 23.21 -15.55 -10.91
CA VAL A 129 22.54 -14.44 -10.21
C VAL A 129 21.27 -14.09 -10.95
N TYR A 130 20.17 -14.13 -10.22
CA TYR A 130 18.85 -13.74 -10.68
C TYR A 130 18.30 -12.60 -9.83
N HIS A 131 17.52 -11.75 -10.48
CA HIS A 131 16.75 -10.69 -9.83
C HIS A 131 15.27 -10.89 -10.12
N LEU A 132 14.43 -10.60 -9.12
CA LEU A 132 13.00 -10.51 -9.28
C LEU A 132 12.56 -9.15 -8.77
N GLY A 133 12.14 -8.25 -9.66
CA GLY A 133 11.90 -6.86 -9.28
C GLY A 133 10.92 -6.10 -10.15
N ASN A 134 10.60 -4.88 -9.73
CA ASN A 134 9.70 -3.98 -10.43
C ASN A 134 10.38 -3.29 -11.62
N HIS A 135 9.62 -2.50 -12.36
CA HIS A 135 10.10 -1.71 -13.49
C HIS A 135 11.32 -0.85 -13.11
N ARG A 136 11.30 -0.16 -11.96
CA ARG A 136 12.43 0.67 -11.50
C ARG A 136 13.77 -0.07 -11.46
N LEU A 137 13.80 -1.34 -11.04
CA LEU A 137 15.03 -2.13 -11.06
C LEU A 137 15.57 -2.32 -12.49
N VAL A 138 14.68 -2.56 -13.45
CA VAL A 138 15.04 -2.77 -14.85
C VAL A 138 15.60 -1.49 -15.47
N GLU A 139 14.99 -0.36 -15.15
CA GLU A 139 15.44 0.96 -15.59
C GLU A 139 16.81 1.31 -14.98
N GLU A 140 16.99 1.11 -13.66
CA GLU A 140 18.26 1.33 -12.95
C GLU A 140 19.41 0.45 -13.52
N LEU A 141 19.09 -0.74 -14.03
CA LEU A 141 20.06 -1.65 -14.69
C LEU A 141 20.27 -1.33 -16.18
N GLY A 142 19.54 -0.36 -16.75
CA GLY A 142 19.65 0.00 -18.17
C GLY A 142 19.12 -1.08 -19.12
N LEU A 143 18.19 -1.92 -18.65
CA LEU A 143 17.67 -3.08 -19.36
C LEU A 143 16.28 -2.84 -20.00
N CYS A 144 15.77 -1.61 -19.93
CA CYS A 144 14.50 -1.24 -20.55
C CYS A 144 14.63 -1.16 -22.08
N SER A 145 13.60 -1.63 -22.78
CA SER A 145 13.46 -1.50 -24.23
C SER A 145 12.05 -1.03 -24.56
N PRO A 146 11.82 -0.30 -25.67
CA PRO A 146 10.48 0.18 -26.03
C PRO A 146 9.42 -0.93 -26.11
N ALA A 147 9.81 -2.12 -26.58
CA ALA A 147 8.91 -3.28 -26.64
C ALA A 147 8.58 -3.86 -25.25
N LEU A 148 9.49 -3.76 -24.28
CA LEU A 148 9.25 -4.16 -22.90
C LEU A 148 8.32 -3.16 -22.20
N GLU A 149 8.55 -1.87 -22.40
CA GLU A 149 7.70 -0.80 -21.87
C GLU A 149 6.25 -0.94 -22.32
N GLU A 150 6.03 -1.26 -23.59
CA GLU A 150 4.68 -1.45 -24.13
C GLU A 150 3.95 -2.61 -23.44
N LYS A 151 4.66 -3.72 -23.18
CA LYS A 151 4.12 -4.88 -22.45
C LYS A 151 3.83 -4.57 -20.99
N LEU A 152 4.73 -3.86 -20.31
CA LEU A 152 4.54 -3.42 -18.92
C LEU A 152 3.32 -2.51 -18.82
N PHE A 153 3.29 -1.44 -19.64
CA PHE A 153 2.22 -0.46 -19.64
C PHE A 153 0.85 -1.09 -19.91
N ALA A 154 0.76 -2.06 -20.83
CA ALA A 154 -0.49 -2.75 -21.13
C ALA A 154 -1.09 -3.51 -19.92
N LEU A 155 -0.23 -4.12 -19.09
CA LEU A 155 -0.63 -4.83 -17.88
C LEU A 155 -0.93 -3.86 -16.73
N GLU A 156 -0.07 -2.86 -16.52
CA GLU A 156 -0.20 -1.89 -15.44
C GLU A 156 -1.44 -1.00 -15.61
N LYS A 157 -1.81 -0.67 -16.86
CA LYS A 157 -3.06 0.04 -17.16
C LYS A 157 -4.32 -0.74 -16.75
N GLN A 158 -4.21 -2.07 -16.61
CA GLN A 158 -5.28 -2.91 -16.07
C GLN A 158 -5.29 -2.92 -14.53
N GLY A 159 -4.41 -2.17 -13.87
CA GLY A 159 -4.25 -2.16 -12.42
C GLY A 159 -3.47 -3.36 -11.88
N LYS A 160 -2.63 -3.99 -12.71
CA LYS A 160 -1.82 -5.14 -12.32
C LYS A 160 -0.41 -4.69 -11.96
N SER A 161 0.08 -5.10 -10.79
CA SER A 161 1.48 -4.93 -10.41
C SER A 161 2.32 -5.91 -11.20
N VAL A 162 3.32 -5.42 -11.95
CA VAL A 162 4.19 -6.28 -12.75
C VAL A 162 5.56 -6.40 -12.11
N VAL A 163 6.08 -7.63 -12.04
CA VAL A 163 7.47 -7.90 -11.70
C VAL A 163 8.15 -8.67 -12.82
N LEU A 164 9.45 -8.47 -12.95
CA LEU A 164 10.28 -9.07 -13.97
C LEU A 164 11.32 -9.97 -13.32
N LEU A 165 11.51 -11.15 -13.91
CA LEU A 165 12.66 -11.99 -13.65
C LEU A 165 13.80 -11.55 -14.58
N LEU A 166 14.99 -11.32 -14.03
CA LEU A 166 16.18 -10.92 -14.78
C LEU A 166 17.37 -11.82 -14.44
N ASP A 167 18.27 -11.96 -15.41
CA ASP A 167 19.60 -12.53 -15.23
C ASP A 167 20.68 -11.56 -15.75
N LYS A 168 21.90 -12.06 -15.95
CA LYS A 168 23.02 -11.26 -16.50
C LYS A 168 22.79 -10.78 -17.95
N SER A 169 21.94 -11.47 -18.71
CA SER A 169 21.64 -11.16 -20.11
C SER A 169 20.50 -10.16 -20.27
N GLY A 170 19.60 -10.08 -19.27
CA GLY A 170 18.54 -9.09 -19.22
C GLY A 170 17.22 -9.62 -18.65
N PRO A 171 16.09 -8.95 -18.94
CA PRO A 171 14.77 -9.38 -18.51
C PRO A 171 14.35 -10.66 -19.25
N LEU A 172 14.01 -11.70 -18.50
CA LEU A 172 13.67 -13.03 -19.02
C LEU A 172 12.16 -13.24 -19.15
N ALA A 173 11.40 -12.78 -18.15
CA ALA A 173 9.95 -12.97 -18.10
C ALA A 173 9.27 -11.92 -17.22
N LEU A 174 7.98 -11.70 -17.47
CA LEU A 174 7.09 -10.84 -16.69
C LEU A 174 6.06 -11.69 -15.95
N PHE A 175 5.73 -11.26 -14.74
CA PHE A 175 4.72 -11.83 -13.89
C PHE A 175 3.80 -10.70 -13.45
N ALA A 176 2.52 -10.79 -13.81
CA ALA A 176 1.53 -9.81 -13.41
C ALA A 176 0.73 -10.34 -12.23
N VAL A 177 0.59 -9.50 -11.21
CA VAL A 177 -0.13 -9.80 -9.99
C VAL A 177 -1.24 -8.78 -9.82
N ALA A 178 -2.46 -9.24 -9.58
CA ALA A 178 -3.60 -8.38 -9.37
C ALA A 178 -4.17 -8.61 -7.96
N ASP A 179 -4.57 -7.53 -7.30
CA ASP A 179 -5.35 -7.59 -6.08
C ASP A 179 -6.73 -6.97 -6.34
N THR A 180 -7.77 -7.69 -5.95
CA THR A 180 -9.14 -7.29 -6.28
C THR A 180 -9.59 -6.17 -5.36
N VAL A 181 -10.14 -5.11 -5.93
CA VAL A 181 -10.76 -4.00 -5.20
C VAL A 181 -12.00 -4.50 -4.46
N LYS A 182 -12.17 -4.11 -3.19
CA LYS A 182 -13.39 -4.41 -2.44
C LYS A 182 -14.56 -3.59 -2.99
N ASP A 183 -15.72 -4.20 -3.17
CA ASP A 183 -16.94 -3.48 -3.61
C ASP A 183 -17.29 -2.34 -2.65
N SER A 184 -17.15 -2.58 -1.35
CA SER A 184 -17.36 -1.58 -0.29
C SER A 184 -16.44 -0.37 -0.40
N SER A 185 -15.27 -0.50 -1.04
CA SER A 185 -14.32 0.61 -1.19
C SER A 185 -14.90 1.70 -2.08
N ARG A 186 -15.61 1.35 -3.16
CA ARG A 186 -16.22 2.36 -4.06
C ARG A 186 -17.29 3.16 -3.31
N GLU A 187 -18.15 2.47 -2.59
CA GLU A 187 -19.20 3.10 -1.77
C GLU A 187 -18.60 3.99 -0.68
N ALA A 188 -17.52 3.54 -0.01
CA ALA A 188 -16.85 4.30 1.02
C ALA A 188 -16.19 5.58 0.48
N ILE A 189 -15.52 5.51 -0.67
CA ILE A 189 -14.93 6.68 -1.33
C ILE A 189 -16.02 7.68 -1.73
N GLN A 190 -17.13 7.20 -2.31
CA GLN A 190 -18.25 8.08 -2.65
C GLN A 190 -18.83 8.78 -1.41
N GLN A 191 -19.01 8.07 -0.29
CA GLN A 191 -19.49 8.68 0.96
C GLN A 191 -18.52 9.72 1.52
N LEU A 192 -17.20 9.53 1.35
CA LEU A 192 -16.21 10.55 1.73
C LEU A 192 -16.33 11.81 0.86
N HIS A 193 -16.54 11.64 -0.44
CA HIS A 193 -16.78 12.75 -1.37
C HIS A 193 -18.05 13.52 -1.05
N ASP A 194 -19.13 12.82 -0.70
CA ASP A 194 -20.40 13.45 -0.28
C ASP A 194 -20.23 14.30 1.00
N LEU A 195 -19.25 13.97 1.83
CA LEU A 195 -18.83 14.73 3.02
C LEU A 195 -17.84 15.86 2.69
N GLY A 196 -17.43 16.02 1.43
CA GLY A 196 -16.46 17.02 0.98
C GLY A 196 -15.00 16.68 1.30
N ILE A 197 -14.70 15.42 1.64
CA ILE A 197 -13.36 14.94 1.96
C ILE A 197 -12.67 14.49 0.67
N LYS A 198 -11.48 15.01 0.39
CA LYS A 198 -10.65 14.58 -0.74
C LYS A 198 -9.87 13.32 -0.40
N THR A 199 -9.58 12.51 -1.40
CA THR A 199 -8.93 11.21 -1.22
C THR A 199 -7.59 11.14 -1.95
N LEU A 200 -6.59 10.55 -1.29
CA LEU A 200 -5.26 10.35 -1.84
C LEU A 200 -4.84 8.88 -1.63
N MET A 201 -4.58 8.14 -2.70
CA MET A 201 -4.01 6.80 -2.59
C MET A 201 -2.49 6.87 -2.60
N LEU A 202 -1.85 6.21 -1.63
CA LEU A 202 -0.40 6.08 -1.53
C LEU A 202 -0.03 4.61 -1.61
N THR A 203 0.80 4.21 -2.58
CA THR A 203 1.18 2.80 -2.76
C THR A 203 2.61 2.63 -3.23
N GLY A 204 3.21 1.48 -2.89
CA GLY A 204 4.52 1.06 -3.42
C GLY A 204 4.44 0.42 -4.80
N ASP A 205 3.23 0.16 -5.29
CA ASP A 205 2.97 -0.25 -6.67
C ASP A 205 3.30 0.87 -7.64
N ASN A 206 3.53 0.51 -8.91
CA ASN A 206 3.89 1.49 -9.91
C ASN A 206 2.78 2.54 -10.15
N THR A 207 3.20 3.71 -10.64
CA THR A 207 2.31 4.86 -10.85
C THR A 207 1.13 4.55 -11.77
N HIS A 208 1.30 3.74 -12.83
CA HIS A 208 0.20 3.39 -13.73
C HIS A 208 -0.84 2.49 -13.06
N THR A 209 -0.42 1.51 -12.27
CA THR A 209 -1.33 0.67 -11.47
C THR A 209 -2.08 1.51 -10.44
N ALA A 210 -1.38 2.42 -9.75
CA ALA A 210 -2.00 3.33 -8.79
C ALA A 210 -3.09 4.17 -9.45
N GLN A 211 -2.81 4.77 -10.61
CA GLN A 211 -3.80 5.55 -11.36
C GLN A 211 -4.98 4.71 -11.83
N ALA A 212 -4.74 3.49 -12.33
CA ALA A 212 -5.79 2.59 -12.79
C ALA A 212 -6.73 2.19 -11.65
N ILE A 213 -6.19 1.82 -10.49
CA ILE A 213 -6.99 1.47 -9.31
C ILE A 213 -7.76 2.68 -8.78
N ALA A 214 -7.11 3.85 -8.70
CA ALA A 214 -7.78 5.08 -8.27
C ALA A 214 -8.94 5.45 -9.19
N ALA A 215 -8.77 5.36 -10.51
CA ALA A 215 -9.83 5.60 -11.48
C ALA A 215 -11.00 4.61 -11.32
N GLN A 216 -10.71 3.35 -10.95
CA GLN A 216 -11.76 2.38 -10.67
C GLN A 216 -12.59 2.80 -9.44
N VAL A 217 -11.94 3.14 -8.32
CA VAL A 217 -12.67 3.45 -7.08
C VAL A 217 -13.14 4.89 -6.94
N GLY A 218 -12.75 5.77 -7.86
CA GLY A 218 -13.07 7.20 -7.82
C GLY A 218 -12.19 8.02 -6.88
N ILE A 219 -10.93 7.65 -6.67
CA ILE A 219 -10.01 8.42 -5.83
C ILE A 219 -9.47 9.66 -6.58
N ASP A 220 -9.35 10.79 -5.90
CA ASP A 220 -8.97 12.08 -6.53
C ASP A 220 -7.50 12.12 -6.98
N GLN A 221 -6.60 11.57 -6.18
CA GLN A 221 -5.16 11.59 -6.43
C GLN A 221 -4.53 10.24 -6.08
N ALA A 222 -3.57 9.79 -6.88
CA ALA A 222 -2.83 8.55 -6.63
C ALA A 222 -1.34 8.77 -6.85
N GLN A 223 -0.54 8.24 -5.93
CA GLN A 223 0.91 8.23 -6.02
C GLN A 223 1.42 6.80 -5.88
N GLY A 224 2.15 6.34 -6.89
CA GLY A 224 2.83 5.04 -6.91
C GLY A 224 4.33 5.20 -6.69
N ASP A 225 5.03 4.07 -6.74
CA ASP A 225 6.48 3.94 -6.61
C ASP A 225 7.04 4.45 -5.27
N LEU A 226 6.19 4.48 -4.23
CA LEU A 226 6.53 5.04 -2.93
C LEU A 226 7.20 4.04 -2.00
N LEU A 227 8.30 4.46 -1.40
CA LEU A 227 8.83 3.82 -0.20
C LEU A 227 8.04 4.25 1.05
N PRO A 228 8.15 3.55 2.19
CA PRO A 228 7.53 3.98 3.45
C PRO A 228 7.88 5.43 3.85
N THR A 229 9.11 5.86 3.58
CA THR A 229 9.56 7.24 3.83
C THR A 229 8.89 8.25 2.90
N ASP A 230 8.60 7.86 1.66
CA ASP A 230 7.99 8.75 0.67
C ASP A 230 6.49 8.93 0.97
N LYS A 231 5.81 7.88 1.42
CA LYS A 231 4.43 7.96 1.92
C LYS A 231 4.31 8.99 3.06
N LEU A 232 5.25 8.96 4.00
CA LEU A 232 5.28 9.93 5.11
C LEU A 232 5.44 11.35 4.59
N LYS A 233 6.41 11.56 3.69
CA LYS A 233 6.67 12.88 3.11
C LYS A 233 5.45 13.43 2.37
N ALA A 234 4.74 12.60 1.61
CA ALA A 234 3.51 13.01 0.93
C ALA A 234 2.43 13.51 1.90
N ILE A 235 2.32 12.88 3.07
CA ILE A 235 1.41 13.31 4.14
C ILE A 235 1.89 14.63 4.76
N GLU A 236 3.19 14.76 5.04
CA GLU A 236 3.79 16.00 5.57
C GLU A 236 3.61 17.20 4.61
N ASP A 237 3.71 16.98 3.30
CA ASP A 237 3.50 18.01 2.28
C ASP A 237 2.05 18.52 2.28
N LEU A 238 1.06 17.65 2.50
CA LEU A 238 -0.33 18.06 2.65
C LEU A 238 -0.55 18.87 3.93
N TYR A 239 0.06 18.48 5.04
CA TYR A 239 0.04 19.28 6.27
C TYR A 239 0.71 20.64 6.08
N GLY A 240 1.81 20.71 5.33
CA GLY A 240 2.48 21.96 4.98
C GLY A 240 1.57 22.93 4.20
N LYS A 241 0.62 22.39 3.44
CA LYS A 241 -0.44 23.14 2.73
C LYS A 241 -1.66 23.46 3.59
N ASN A 242 -1.57 23.24 4.92
CA ASN A 242 -2.61 23.51 5.90
C ASN A 242 -3.87 22.63 5.75
N HIS A 243 -3.74 21.45 5.12
CA HIS A 243 -4.77 20.42 5.11
C HIS A 243 -4.76 19.61 6.40
N ARG A 244 -5.91 19.01 6.71
CA ARG A 244 -6.13 18.10 7.84
C ARG A 244 -6.31 16.69 7.30
N VAL A 245 -5.25 15.91 7.44
CA VAL A 245 -5.12 14.61 6.79
C VAL A 245 -5.34 13.48 7.79
N GLY A 246 -6.16 12.50 7.41
CA GLY A 246 -6.20 11.18 8.05
C GLY A 246 -5.49 10.16 7.18
N MET A 247 -4.95 9.09 7.76
CA MET A 247 -4.35 7.97 7.02
C MET A 247 -5.03 6.66 7.42
N VAL A 248 -5.45 5.88 6.41
CA VAL A 248 -6.02 4.54 6.58
C VAL A 248 -5.07 3.51 5.99
N GLY A 249 -4.76 2.48 6.77
CA GLY A 249 -3.89 1.38 6.38
C GLY A 249 -4.34 0.04 6.95
N ASP A 250 -3.65 -1.04 6.57
CA ASP A 250 -3.88 -2.39 7.09
C ASP A 250 -3.28 -2.61 8.49
N GLY A 251 -2.46 -1.66 8.96
CA GLY A 251 -1.80 -1.68 10.27
C GLY A 251 -0.57 -2.58 10.36
N ILE A 252 -0.21 -3.31 9.30
CA ILE A 252 1.00 -4.14 9.22
C ILE A 252 2.13 -3.32 8.61
N ASN A 253 1.87 -2.61 7.51
CA ASN A 253 2.86 -1.78 6.83
C ASN A 253 2.82 -0.30 7.25
N ASP A 254 1.73 0.12 7.91
CA ASP A 254 1.44 1.52 8.23
C ASP A 254 1.45 1.79 9.75
N ALA A 255 2.30 1.07 10.48
CA ALA A 255 2.55 1.36 11.90
C ALA A 255 2.92 2.85 12.07
N PRO A 256 2.56 3.49 13.20
CA PRO A 256 2.73 4.93 13.39
C PRO A 256 4.16 5.33 13.11
N VAL A 257 4.42 6.11 12.07
CA VAL A 257 5.69 6.80 11.99
C VAL A 257 5.60 7.94 13.01
N PRO A 258 6.46 7.98 14.05
CA PRO A 258 6.41 9.01 15.06
C PRO A 258 6.85 10.34 14.45
N GLY A 259 5.89 11.13 13.96
CA GLY A 259 6.08 12.51 13.53
C GLY A 259 5.85 13.50 14.67
N PRO A 260 6.49 14.69 14.65
CA PRO A 260 6.43 15.68 15.73
C PRO A 260 5.07 16.35 15.91
N ARG A 261 4.08 16.11 15.02
CA ARG A 261 2.72 16.66 15.13
C ARG A 261 1.73 15.59 15.57
N ARG A 262 1.02 15.86 16.67
CA ARG A 262 0.09 14.96 17.37
C ARG A 262 -1.31 14.86 16.71
N ASP A 263 -1.51 15.45 15.55
CA ASP A 263 -2.83 15.60 14.89
C ASP A 263 -3.03 14.62 13.72
N TRP A 264 -2.43 13.43 13.80
CA TRP A 264 -2.60 12.39 12.80
C TRP A 264 -3.66 11.38 13.26
N LEU A 265 -4.55 11.01 12.35
CA LEU A 265 -5.56 9.98 12.61
C LEU A 265 -5.19 8.73 11.84
N ALA A 266 -4.60 7.75 12.54
CA ALA A 266 -4.49 6.38 12.05
C ALA A 266 -5.84 5.70 12.12
N MET A 267 -6.25 5.09 11.03
CA MET A 267 -7.29 4.08 11.03
C MET A 267 -6.69 2.77 10.55
N ALA A 268 -6.85 1.72 11.35
CA ALA A 268 -6.50 0.36 10.96
C ALA A 268 -7.78 -0.44 10.76
N GLN A 269 -7.84 -1.21 9.67
CA GLN A 269 -8.90 -2.22 9.52
C GLN A 269 -8.62 -3.37 10.49
N ARG A 270 -9.67 -3.93 11.09
CA ARG A 270 -9.51 -5.19 11.83
C ARG A 270 -9.21 -6.31 10.82
N PRO A 271 -8.29 -7.23 11.13
CA PRO A 271 -8.02 -8.39 10.29
C PRO A 271 -9.26 -9.28 10.14
#